data_AF-A0A7K2YT96-F1
#
_entry.id   AF-A0A7K2YT96-F1
#
_cell.length_a   1.000
_cell.length_b   1.000
_cell.length_c   1.000
_cell.angle_alpha   90.00
_cell.angle_beta   90.00
_cell.angle_gamma   90.00
#
_symmetry.space_group_name_H-M   'P 1'
#
loop_
_entity.id
_entity.type
_entity.pdbx_description
1 polymer ?
#
loop_
_entity_poly.entity_id
_entity_poly.type
_entity_poly.pdbx_seq_one_letter_code
_entity_poly.pdbx_strand_id
1 'polypeptide(L)'
;MVIRGTVGNEADLLEDLGVGTVVPFTAVGSPPNPVWVAKSAMEAFTQVVTMDSVGVAPAQAPARVLAKAPPNPTVRVIDHSLGGCIATMMAPYLQAQIWSDTTPQFALHTSAAPTARRLGLRVVRRLPALGRQRALLQRLRPRTAGVDQPRRRQVVAPRLRPGPAATNDVKAVVSTLAGLPGPNVHAQPGDACELNPTYGTPGFHDPSVTRKSLQDFMGQVAYQHADSTYPALLGAPDVLSSPVVTSISPNVGPPGTGVTITGSDLGTGVDTGVDFGTLPCPRFDVTDNGTRITVYLPTGIGVGVVAVRVTTNLGTSPAVPSCRFSYGGTAPVAVTGIRPTTGRRNAQVTIGGENFGQDAEVYFGNNRAELQGITPPNRIVALAPKADDPVRPTPPP
;
A
#
# COMPACT_ATOMS: atom_id res chain seq x y z
N MET A 1 14.56 -3.49 5.31
CA MET A 1 14.45 -2.90 3.96
C MET A 1 13.41 -3.70 3.20
N VAL A 2 12.41 -3.03 2.64
CA VAL A 2 11.35 -3.67 1.85
C VAL A 2 11.57 -3.32 0.39
N ILE A 3 11.56 -4.32 -0.49
CA ILE A 3 11.67 -4.13 -1.93
C ILE A 3 10.38 -4.65 -2.56
N ARG A 4 9.75 -3.81 -3.37
CA ARG A 4 8.52 -4.16 -4.10
C ARG A 4 8.74 -3.96 -5.58
N GLY A 5 8.16 -4.86 -6.37
CA GLY A 5 7.99 -4.66 -7.82
C GLY A 5 6.74 -3.82 -8.11
N THR A 6 6.26 -3.90 -9.33
CA THR A 6 4.94 -3.40 -9.76
C THR A 6 3.81 -3.95 -8.89
N VAL A 7 2.76 -3.15 -8.69
CA VAL A 7 1.59 -3.52 -7.88
C VAL A 7 0.44 -3.91 -8.80
N GLY A 8 0.18 -5.21 -8.92
CA GLY A 8 -1.16 -5.78 -9.10
C GLY A 8 -1.77 -5.60 -10.49
N ASN A 9 -1.27 -6.36 -11.46
CA ASN A 9 -1.93 -6.61 -12.75
C ASN A 9 -1.74 -8.10 -13.11
N GLU A 10 -2.69 -8.72 -13.83
CA GLU A 10 -2.54 -10.04 -14.45
C GLU A 10 -1.24 -10.16 -15.29
N ALA A 11 -0.65 -9.03 -15.69
CA ALA A 11 0.65 -8.87 -16.34
C ALA A 11 1.89 -9.08 -15.42
N ASP A 12 1.77 -9.05 -14.09
CA ASP A 12 2.92 -9.30 -13.18
C ASP A 12 3.47 -10.74 -13.32
N LEU A 13 2.67 -11.66 -13.88
CA LEU A 13 3.11 -13.02 -14.21
C LEU A 13 3.92 -13.10 -15.52
N LEU A 14 3.92 -12.04 -16.32
CA LEU A 14 4.51 -11.96 -17.66
C LEU A 14 5.55 -10.83 -17.80
N GLU A 15 5.65 -9.91 -16.85
CA GLU A 15 6.69 -8.87 -16.78
C GLU A 15 8.05 -9.47 -16.34
N ASP A 16 8.69 -10.21 -17.23
CA ASP A 16 10.10 -10.07 -17.58
C ASP A 16 10.58 -11.29 -18.39
N LEU A 17 10.25 -11.30 -19.69
CA LEU A 17 10.63 -12.36 -20.62
C LEU A 17 12.12 -12.32 -21.01
N GLY A 18 12.91 -11.39 -20.46
CA GLY A 18 14.34 -11.19 -20.71
C GLY A 18 15.28 -12.20 -20.03
N VAL A 19 14.79 -13.38 -19.63
CA VAL A 19 15.57 -14.39 -18.88
C VAL A 19 16.52 -15.25 -19.74
N GLY A 20 16.41 -15.16 -21.07
CA GLY A 20 17.28 -15.86 -22.02
C GLY A 20 18.64 -15.21 -22.23
N THR A 21 18.78 -13.92 -21.91
CA THR A 21 20.04 -13.17 -22.01
C THR A 21 20.57 -12.85 -20.62
N VAL A 22 21.88 -12.88 -20.46
CA VAL A 22 22.54 -12.76 -19.15
C VAL A 22 23.70 -11.80 -19.19
N VAL A 23 23.90 -11.06 -18.10
CA VAL A 23 24.89 -9.98 -17.98
C VAL A 23 25.69 -10.14 -16.67
N PRO A 24 26.93 -9.62 -16.60
CA PRO A 24 27.75 -9.73 -15.40
C PRO A 24 27.25 -8.79 -14.30
N PHE A 25 27.21 -9.29 -13.06
CA PHE A 25 26.93 -8.51 -11.85
C PHE A 25 28.22 -8.17 -11.12
N THR A 26 28.93 -7.17 -11.65
CA THR A 26 30.30 -6.79 -11.26
C THR A 26 30.41 -6.28 -9.83
N ALA A 27 29.33 -5.68 -9.29
CA ALA A 27 29.30 -5.15 -7.93
C ALA A 27 29.45 -6.24 -6.85
N VAL A 28 29.22 -7.51 -7.18
CA VAL A 28 29.26 -8.63 -6.25
C VAL A 28 30.23 -9.73 -6.69
N GLY A 29 30.49 -9.87 -7.99
CA GLY A 29 31.41 -10.85 -8.53
C GLY A 29 32.31 -10.26 -9.60
N SER A 30 33.61 -10.26 -9.35
CA SER A 30 34.65 -9.89 -10.30
C SER A 30 35.54 -11.10 -10.63
N PRO A 31 36.27 -11.08 -11.76
CA PRO A 31 37.21 -12.15 -12.10
C PRO A 31 38.15 -12.49 -10.92
N PRO A 32 38.42 -13.78 -10.64
CA PRO A 32 38.09 -14.96 -11.44
C PRO A 32 36.70 -15.57 -11.16
N ASN A 33 35.88 -15.00 -10.28
CA ASN A 33 34.58 -15.55 -9.87
C ASN A 33 33.41 -14.63 -10.28
N PRO A 34 33.13 -14.47 -11.59
CA PRO A 34 32.04 -13.61 -12.05
C PRO A 34 30.68 -14.14 -11.63
N VAL A 35 29.79 -13.23 -11.23
CA VAL A 35 28.37 -13.51 -11.00
C VAL A 35 27.60 -13.05 -12.22
N TRP A 36 26.65 -13.87 -12.69
CA TRP A 36 25.82 -13.56 -13.85
C TRP A 36 24.36 -13.59 -13.46
N VAL A 37 23.59 -12.64 -13.99
CA VAL A 37 22.16 -12.47 -13.74
C VAL A 37 21.41 -12.31 -15.06
N ALA A 38 20.09 -12.53 -15.06
CA ALA A 38 19.27 -12.20 -16.23
C ALA A 38 19.40 -10.70 -16.58
N LYS A 39 19.37 -10.38 -17.88
CA LYS A 39 19.49 -9.00 -18.36
C LYS A 39 18.37 -8.12 -17.78
N SER A 40 17.13 -8.58 -17.82
CA SER A 40 15.98 -7.86 -17.27
C SER A 40 16.10 -7.63 -15.75
N ALA A 41 16.56 -8.65 -15.02
CA ALA A 41 16.83 -8.52 -13.58
C ALA A 41 17.90 -7.45 -13.29
N MET A 42 18.94 -7.33 -14.12
CA MET A 42 19.94 -6.27 -14.00
C MET A 42 19.38 -4.90 -14.31
N GLU A 43 18.54 -4.77 -15.32
CA GLU A 43 17.88 -3.51 -15.68
C GLU A 43 16.98 -3.03 -14.52
N ALA A 44 16.14 -3.91 -13.98
CA ALA A 44 15.30 -3.63 -12.82
C ALA A 44 16.14 -3.28 -11.57
N PHE A 45 17.20 -4.04 -11.30
CA PHE A 45 18.12 -3.74 -10.20
C PHE A 45 18.77 -2.36 -10.37
N THR A 46 19.25 -2.04 -11.58
CA THR A 46 19.91 -0.77 -11.90
C THR A 46 18.97 0.40 -11.67
N GLN A 47 17.72 0.29 -12.12
CA GLN A 47 16.69 1.29 -11.83
C GLN A 47 16.56 1.50 -10.32
N VAL A 48 16.39 0.43 -9.55
CA VAL A 48 16.21 0.55 -8.08
C VAL A 48 17.44 1.16 -7.40
N VAL A 49 18.66 0.77 -7.72
CA VAL A 49 19.85 1.32 -7.03
C VAL A 49 20.18 2.75 -7.42
N THR A 50 19.68 3.23 -8.57
CA THR A 50 19.89 4.60 -9.06
C THR A 50 18.73 5.55 -8.75
N MET A 51 17.64 5.05 -8.15
CA MET A 51 16.55 5.91 -7.68
C MET A 51 17.05 6.94 -6.66
N ASP A 52 16.46 8.13 -6.71
CA ASP A 52 16.69 9.24 -5.78
C ASP A 52 15.39 9.44 -4.99
N SER A 53 15.48 9.48 -3.67
CA SER A 53 14.49 10.22 -2.88
C SER A 53 15.18 11.26 -2.02
N VAL A 54 14.91 12.54 -2.33
CA VAL A 54 15.43 13.71 -1.62
C VAL A 54 16.97 13.74 -1.60
N GLY A 55 17.61 13.37 -2.72
CA GLY A 55 19.07 13.40 -2.90
C GLY A 55 19.83 12.28 -2.17
N VAL A 56 19.16 11.23 -1.71
CA VAL A 56 19.79 10.06 -1.07
C VAL A 56 19.58 8.81 -1.94
N ALA A 57 20.68 8.21 -2.37
CA ALA A 57 20.63 6.94 -3.10
C ALA A 57 20.24 5.78 -2.16
N PRO A 58 19.54 4.74 -2.64
CA PRO A 58 19.10 3.59 -1.84
C PRO A 58 20.24 2.84 -1.15
N ALA A 59 21.46 2.85 -1.71
CA ALA A 59 22.64 2.28 -1.05
C ALA A 59 23.06 3.06 0.21
N GLN A 60 22.77 4.37 0.26
CA GLN A 60 23.11 5.28 1.36
C GLN A 60 21.96 5.44 2.35
N ALA A 61 20.72 5.17 1.94
CA ALA A 61 19.54 5.29 2.80
C ALA A 61 19.65 4.47 4.10
N PRO A 62 20.17 3.22 4.11
CA PRO A 62 20.38 2.49 5.34
C PRO A 62 21.41 3.14 6.27
N ALA A 63 22.41 3.86 5.76
CA ALA A 63 23.51 4.39 6.58
C ALA A 63 23.02 5.30 7.71
N ARG A 64 22.04 6.16 7.44
CA ARG A 64 21.45 7.05 8.47
C ARG A 64 20.72 6.30 9.57
N VAL A 65 20.07 5.19 9.22
CA VAL A 65 19.35 4.33 10.17
C VAL A 65 20.34 3.48 10.96
N LEU A 66 21.33 2.93 10.28
CA LEU A 66 22.37 2.07 10.84
C LEU A 66 23.29 2.82 11.81
N ALA A 67 23.53 4.11 11.61
CA ALA A 67 24.30 4.94 12.54
C ALA A 67 23.67 5.03 13.95
N LYS A 68 22.36 4.78 14.06
CA LYS A 68 21.63 4.75 15.35
C LYS A 68 21.38 3.33 15.86
N ALA A 69 21.82 2.31 15.11
CA ALA A 69 21.56 0.92 15.45
C ALA A 69 22.62 0.38 16.42
N PRO A 70 22.31 -0.70 17.15
CA PRO A 70 23.32 -1.43 17.93
C PRO A 70 24.48 -1.92 17.05
N PRO A 71 25.67 -2.19 17.62
CA PRO A 71 26.80 -2.76 16.88
C PRO A 71 26.41 -4.05 16.14
N ASN A 72 26.92 -4.22 14.92
CA ASN A 72 26.65 -5.39 14.06
C ASN A 72 25.16 -5.65 13.79
N PRO A 73 24.40 -4.65 13.31
CA PRO A 73 22.97 -4.78 13.11
C PRO A 73 22.68 -5.75 11.96
N THR A 74 21.59 -6.51 12.08
CA THR A 74 21.07 -7.33 10.97
C THR A 74 19.96 -6.58 10.25
N VAL A 75 20.19 -6.20 9.00
CA VAL A 75 19.19 -5.63 8.11
C VAL A 75 18.49 -6.76 7.37
N ARG A 76 17.20 -6.95 7.64
CA ARG A 76 16.37 -7.86 6.86
C ARG A 76 15.94 -7.18 5.56
N VAL A 77 16.33 -7.75 4.43
CA VAL A 77 15.86 -7.42 3.09
C VAL A 77 14.70 -8.36 2.78
N ILE A 78 13.51 -7.80 2.71
CA ILE A 78 12.26 -8.54 2.52
C ILE A 78 11.54 -8.05 1.27
N ASP A 79 10.72 -8.91 0.70
CA ASP A 79 10.05 -8.63 -0.56
C ASP A 79 8.80 -9.49 -0.77
N HIS A 80 8.13 -9.19 -1.88
CA HIS A 80 7.16 -10.05 -2.51
C HIS A 80 7.28 -9.96 -4.05
N SER A 81 6.98 -11.08 -4.75
CA SER A 81 6.94 -11.16 -6.22
C SER A 81 8.25 -10.70 -6.89
N LEU A 82 8.18 -9.87 -7.94
CA LEU A 82 9.34 -9.34 -8.67
C LEU A 82 10.32 -8.61 -7.73
N GLY A 83 9.81 -8.02 -6.64
CA GLY A 83 10.63 -7.43 -5.58
C GLY A 83 11.66 -8.40 -5.02
N GLY A 84 11.38 -9.71 -5.02
CA GLY A 84 12.32 -10.72 -4.53
C GLY A 84 13.44 -11.08 -5.49
N CYS A 85 13.20 -10.97 -6.79
CA CYS A 85 14.28 -11.01 -7.77
C CYS A 85 15.29 -9.90 -7.45
N ILE A 86 14.80 -8.68 -7.24
CA ILE A 86 15.63 -7.52 -6.90
C ILE A 86 16.27 -7.67 -5.52
N ALA A 87 15.54 -8.17 -4.52
CA ALA A 87 16.08 -8.40 -3.18
C ALA A 87 17.25 -9.38 -3.15
N THR A 88 17.20 -10.43 -3.98
CA THR A 88 18.30 -11.39 -4.11
C THR A 88 19.56 -10.78 -4.72
N MET A 89 19.44 -9.66 -5.44
CA MET A 89 20.56 -8.87 -5.97
C MET A 89 20.99 -7.75 -5.01
N MET A 90 20.02 -7.12 -4.34
CA MET A 90 20.25 -6.00 -3.42
C MET A 90 20.95 -6.42 -2.14
N ALA A 91 20.55 -7.52 -1.51
CA ALA A 91 21.18 -7.99 -0.27
C ALA A 91 22.70 -8.22 -0.42
N PRO A 92 23.20 -8.97 -1.43
CA PRO A 92 24.64 -9.12 -1.61
C PRO A 92 25.32 -7.83 -2.11
N TYR A 93 24.63 -6.98 -2.86
CA TYR A 93 25.14 -5.67 -3.24
C TYR A 93 25.42 -4.77 -2.03
N LEU A 94 24.48 -4.69 -1.10
CA LEU A 94 24.61 -3.93 0.15
C LEU A 94 25.67 -4.54 1.07
N GLN A 95 25.74 -5.87 1.11
CA GLN A 95 26.76 -6.60 1.89
C GLN A 95 28.18 -6.33 1.36
N ALA A 96 28.33 -6.06 0.06
CA ALA A 96 29.61 -5.73 -0.57
C ALA A 96 30.02 -4.25 -0.43
N GLN A 97 29.13 -3.38 0.07
CA GLN A 97 29.46 -1.97 0.31
C GLN A 97 30.40 -1.80 1.51
N ILE A 98 31.15 -0.70 1.51
CA ILE A 98 31.96 -0.28 2.66
C ILE A 98 31.08 0.56 3.59
N TRP A 99 31.07 0.20 4.87
CA TRP A 99 30.29 0.85 5.93
C TRP A 99 31.25 1.40 6.98
N SER A 100 31.19 2.71 7.24
CA SER A 100 32.19 3.45 8.02
C SER A 100 32.18 3.09 9.51
N ASP A 101 31.00 3.03 10.12
CA ASP A 101 30.84 3.03 11.58
C ASP A 101 30.27 1.71 12.14
N THR A 102 29.90 0.78 11.25
CA THR A 102 29.29 -0.49 11.64
C THR A 102 29.46 -1.53 10.53
N THR A 103 29.42 -2.80 10.88
CA THR A 103 29.45 -3.92 9.92
C THR A 103 28.08 -4.59 9.87
N PRO A 104 27.13 -4.05 9.08
CA PRO A 104 25.80 -4.61 9.00
C PRO A 104 25.84 -5.98 8.32
N GLN A 105 24.96 -6.86 8.79
CA GLN A 105 24.66 -8.12 8.15
C GLN A 105 23.35 -7.98 7.36
N PHE A 106 23.31 -8.48 6.13
CA PHE A 106 22.10 -8.46 5.32
C PHE A 106 21.46 -9.85 5.27
N ALA A 107 20.30 -9.99 5.90
CA ALA A 107 19.50 -11.21 5.89
C ALA A 107 18.44 -11.12 4.79
N LEU A 108 18.27 -12.17 4.00
CA LEU A 108 17.33 -12.17 2.87
C LEU A 108 16.11 -13.03 3.20
N HIS A 109 14.91 -12.47 2.95
CA HIS A 109 13.64 -13.17 3.06
C HIS A 109 12.77 -12.89 1.83
N THR A 110 12.80 -13.79 0.85
CA THR A 110 12.01 -13.66 -0.36
C THR A 110 10.65 -14.36 -0.27
N SER A 111 9.62 -13.72 -0.82
CA SER A 111 8.27 -14.27 -0.88
C SER A 111 7.77 -14.26 -2.33
N ALA A 112 7.31 -15.41 -2.84
CA ALA A 112 6.75 -15.51 -4.20
C ALA A 112 7.68 -15.03 -5.33
N ALA A 113 8.98 -14.99 -5.09
CA ALA A 113 9.93 -14.36 -6.00
C ALA A 113 10.23 -15.24 -7.23
N PRO A 114 10.27 -14.68 -8.46
CA PRO A 114 10.88 -15.35 -9.59
C PRO A 114 12.41 -15.40 -9.42
N THR A 115 13.06 -16.29 -10.16
CA THR A 115 14.51 -16.49 -10.02
C THR A 115 15.29 -15.45 -10.84
N ALA A 116 16.17 -14.65 -10.21
CA ALA A 116 17.05 -13.72 -10.93
C ALA A 116 18.08 -14.43 -11.84
N ARG A 117 18.56 -15.60 -11.39
CA ARG A 117 19.28 -16.70 -12.07
C ARG A 117 19.78 -17.67 -10.97
N ARG A 118 20.57 -18.69 -11.33
CA ARG A 118 21.68 -19.16 -10.48
C ARG A 118 22.64 -17.96 -10.20
N LEU A 119 22.22 -16.98 -9.40
CA LEU A 119 23.17 -16.20 -8.63
C LEU A 119 24.05 -17.24 -7.94
N GLY A 120 25.37 -17.11 -8.05
CA GLY A 120 26.28 -18.13 -7.55
C GLY A 120 25.82 -18.54 -6.15
N LEU A 121 25.32 -19.76 -6.00
CA LEU A 121 24.75 -20.27 -4.74
C LEU A 121 25.69 -20.02 -3.55
N ARG A 122 26.99 -19.83 -3.82
CA ARG A 122 28.04 -19.43 -2.89
C ARG A 122 27.94 -18.01 -2.33
N VAL A 123 27.41 -17.04 -3.07
CA VAL A 123 27.29 -15.63 -2.67
C VAL A 123 26.11 -15.45 -1.72
N VAL A 124 24.92 -15.90 -2.12
CA VAL A 124 23.72 -15.80 -1.28
C VAL A 124 23.83 -16.72 -0.04
N ARG A 125 24.52 -17.86 -0.14
CA ARG A 125 24.83 -18.73 1.02
C ARG A 125 25.78 -18.14 2.05
N ARG A 126 26.52 -17.07 1.72
CA ARG A 126 27.39 -16.38 2.69
C ARG A 126 26.61 -15.36 3.52
N LEU A 127 25.34 -15.09 3.22
CA LEU A 127 24.50 -14.23 4.04
C LEU A 127 24.07 -15.00 5.31
N PRO A 128 24.22 -14.42 6.51
CA PRO A 128 24.09 -15.11 7.80
C PRO A 128 22.67 -15.58 8.14
N ALA A 129 21.67 -15.15 7.36
CA ALA A 129 20.35 -15.73 7.36
C ALA A 129 19.80 -15.75 5.92
N LEU A 130 20.03 -16.85 5.22
CA LEU A 130 19.11 -17.31 4.18
C LEU A 130 17.83 -17.75 4.91
N GLY A 131 16.98 -16.77 5.23
CA GLY A 131 15.72 -17.05 5.88
C GLY A 131 14.85 -17.87 4.93
N ARG A 132 14.35 -19.02 5.43
CA ARG A 132 13.41 -19.95 4.78
C ARG A 132 12.75 -19.34 3.55
N GLN A 133 13.17 -19.81 2.39
CA GLN A 133 12.62 -19.32 1.15
C GLN A 133 11.18 -19.82 1.06
N ARG A 134 10.23 -18.91 1.12
CA ARG A 134 8.84 -19.24 0.90
C ARG A 134 8.66 -19.15 -0.62
N ALA A 135 8.62 -20.31 -1.27
CA ALA A 135 8.48 -20.43 -2.71
C ALA A 135 7.35 -21.43 -2.99
N LEU A 136 6.18 -20.92 -3.42
CA LEU A 136 5.02 -21.73 -3.77
C LEU A 136 5.17 -22.36 -5.17
N LEU A 137 6.15 -21.88 -5.94
CA LEU A 137 6.38 -22.22 -7.35
C LEU A 137 6.72 -23.70 -7.61
N GLN A 138 7.00 -24.52 -6.59
CA GLN A 138 7.34 -25.93 -6.82
C GLN A 138 6.14 -26.86 -7.05
N ARG A 139 4.88 -26.44 -6.87
CA ARG A 139 3.73 -27.38 -6.93
C ARG A 139 2.53 -26.99 -7.78
N LEU A 140 2.53 -25.84 -8.47
CA LEU A 140 1.55 -25.55 -9.53
C LEU A 140 1.88 -26.30 -10.84
N ARG A 141 2.34 -27.56 -10.75
CA ARG A 141 2.42 -28.44 -11.91
C ARG A 141 1.01 -28.96 -12.22
N PRO A 142 0.45 -28.65 -13.39
CA PRO A 142 -0.75 -29.33 -13.84
C PRO A 142 -0.46 -30.83 -13.92
N ARG A 143 -1.43 -31.67 -13.53
CA ARG A 143 -1.34 -33.14 -13.62
C ARG A 143 -1.12 -33.58 -15.07
N THR A 144 0.12 -33.73 -15.49
CA THR A 144 0.54 -34.67 -16.55
C THR A 144 2.03 -34.96 -16.41
N ALA A 145 2.35 -36.25 -16.57
CA ALA A 145 3.64 -36.86 -16.41
C ALA A 145 4.70 -36.38 -17.41
N GLY A 146 5.98 -36.55 -17.03
CA GLY A 146 7.07 -36.90 -17.93
C GLY A 146 7.72 -35.76 -18.73
N VAL A 147 8.59 -34.96 -18.09
CA VAL A 147 9.83 -34.44 -18.72
C VAL A 147 10.91 -34.37 -17.63
N ASP A 148 12.06 -34.97 -17.92
CA ASP A 148 13.12 -35.39 -17.01
C ASP A 148 13.76 -34.31 -16.11
N GLN A 149 13.89 -34.64 -14.82
CA GLN A 149 15.09 -34.38 -14.01
C GLN A 149 15.18 -35.45 -12.88
N PRO A 150 16.40 -35.81 -12.44
CA PRO A 150 16.66 -37.07 -11.75
C PRO A 150 16.16 -37.08 -10.30
N ARG A 151 15.28 -38.05 -10.01
CA ARG A 151 15.03 -38.74 -8.74
C ARG A 151 15.53 -38.03 -7.46
N ARG A 152 14.74 -37.10 -6.93
CA ARG A 152 14.54 -36.99 -5.48
C ARG A 152 13.05 -37.12 -5.18
N ARG A 153 12.73 -38.09 -4.32
CA ARG A 153 11.39 -38.60 -3.98
C ARG A 153 10.38 -37.45 -3.84
N GLN A 154 9.51 -37.29 -4.85
CA GLN A 154 8.34 -36.42 -4.77
C GLN A 154 7.28 -37.13 -3.94
N VAL A 155 7.05 -36.63 -2.73
CA VAL A 155 5.87 -36.97 -1.93
C VAL A 155 4.66 -36.37 -2.65
N VAL A 156 4.05 -37.19 -3.50
CA VAL A 156 2.75 -36.91 -4.13
C VAL A 156 1.73 -36.89 -3.01
N ALA A 157 1.30 -35.70 -2.57
CA ALA A 157 0.14 -35.57 -1.72
C ALA A 157 -1.10 -35.97 -2.56
N PRO A 158 -1.78 -37.09 -2.24
CA PRO A 158 -2.98 -37.49 -2.95
C PRO A 158 -4.16 -36.68 -2.40
N ARG A 159 -4.98 -36.11 -3.30
CA ARG A 159 -6.33 -35.54 -3.05
C ARG A 159 -6.43 -34.11 -2.50
N LEU A 160 -5.97 -33.11 -3.26
CA LEU A 160 -6.42 -31.73 -3.08
C LEU A 160 -7.22 -31.29 -4.32
N ARG A 161 -8.56 -31.35 -4.21
CA ARG A 161 -9.51 -30.58 -5.05
C ARG A 161 -9.92 -29.36 -4.20
N PRO A 162 -10.04 -28.13 -4.73
CA PRO A 162 -10.17 -27.74 -6.15
C PRO A 162 -9.02 -26.84 -6.65
N GLY A 163 -8.70 -26.94 -7.94
CA GLY A 163 -7.76 -26.05 -8.62
C GLY A 163 -8.03 -26.06 -10.13
N PRO A 164 -7.58 -25.04 -10.88
CA PRO A 164 -7.90 -24.86 -12.30
C PRO A 164 -7.46 -26.05 -13.15
N ALA A 165 -8.22 -26.33 -14.21
CA ALA A 165 -7.93 -27.47 -15.08
C ALA A 165 -6.69 -27.22 -15.96
N ALA A 166 -5.89 -28.28 -16.16
CA ALA A 166 -4.73 -28.31 -17.04
C ALA A 166 -5.13 -28.37 -18.53
N THR A 167 -5.75 -27.31 -19.06
CA THR A 167 -6.15 -27.25 -20.47
C THR A 167 -4.93 -27.31 -21.40
N ASN A 168 -5.17 -27.57 -22.68
CA ASN A 168 -4.09 -27.54 -23.68
C ASN A 168 -3.45 -26.14 -23.77
N ASP A 169 -4.25 -25.08 -23.62
CA ASP A 169 -3.75 -23.69 -23.62
C ASP A 169 -2.84 -23.43 -22.41
N VAL A 170 -3.23 -23.88 -21.21
CA VAL A 170 -2.39 -23.79 -20.01
C VAL A 170 -1.07 -24.53 -20.21
N LYS A 171 -1.12 -25.74 -20.78
CA LYS A 171 0.10 -26.52 -21.07
C LYS A 171 1.00 -25.82 -22.08
N ALA A 172 0.41 -25.22 -23.12
CA ALA A 172 1.15 -24.46 -24.13
C ALA A 172 1.88 -23.26 -23.52
N VAL A 173 1.18 -22.47 -22.69
CA VAL A 173 1.79 -21.34 -21.97
C VAL A 173 2.93 -21.80 -21.06
N VAL A 174 2.71 -22.84 -20.24
CA VAL A 174 3.74 -23.39 -19.35
C VAL A 174 4.96 -23.89 -20.13
N SER A 175 4.74 -24.54 -21.27
CA SER A 175 5.82 -25.02 -22.15
C SER A 175 6.62 -23.87 -22.74
N THR A 176 5.96 -22.80 -23.21
CA THR A 176 6.61 -21.59 -23.72
C THR A 176 7.46 -20.94 -22.63
N LEU A 177 6.91 -20.75 -21.42
CA LEU A 177 7.62 -20.17 -20.28
C LEU A 177 8.84 -21.00 -19.89
N ALA A 178 8.74 -22.35 -19.93
CA ALA A 178 9.85 -23.24 -19.63
C ALA A 178 11.01 -23.14 -20.65
N GLY A 179 10.73 -22.68 -21.88
CA GLY A 179 11.73 -22.49 -22.93
C GLY A 179 12.47 -21.14 -22.87
N LEU A 180 11.89 -20.12 -22.24
CA LEU A 180 12.47 -18.76 -22.20
C LEU A 180 13.90 -18.68 -21.65
N PRO A 181 14.30 -19.46 -20.63
CA PRO A 181 15.67 -19.46 -20.13
C PRO A 181 16.74 -19.85 -21.17
N GLY A 182 16.35 -20.58 -22.22
CA GLY A 182 17.28 -21.15 -23.20
C GLY A 182 18.32 -22.06 -22.52
N PRO A 183 19.63 -21.88 -22.79
CA PRO A 183 20.69 -22.69 -22.17
C PRO A 183 20.98 -22.30 -20.71
N ASN A 184 20.34 -21.26 -20.18
CA ASN A 184 20.65 -20.74 -18.86
C ASN A 184 19.94 -21.53 -17.76
N VAL A 185 20.70 -21.94 -16.75
CA VAL A 185 20.14 -22.53 -15.54
C VAL A 185 19.71 -21.44 -14.57
N HIS A 186 18.44 -21.48 -14.15
CA HIS A 186 17.88 -20.66 -13.10
C HIS A 186 17.60 -21.53 -11.87
N ALA A 187 18.09 -21.13 -10.70
CA ALA A 187 17.79 -21.81 -9.45
C ALA A 187 17.50 -20.80 -8.34
N GLN A 188 16.42 -21.04 -7.59
CA GLN A 188 16.02 -20.24 -6.45
C GLN A 188 17.06 -20.35 -5.31
N PRO A 189 17.37 -19.25 -4.59
CA PRO A 189 18.31 -19.27 -3.48
C PRO A 189 17.67 -19.73 -2.16
N GLY A 190 18.13 -20.87 -1.63
CA GLY A 190 17.70 -21.41 -0.34
C GLY A 190 16.90 -22.70 -0.47
N ASP A 191 16.39 -23.18 0.67
CA ASP A 191 15.52 -24.36 0.71
C ASP A 191 14.05 -23.94 0.60
N ALA A 192 13.26 -24.73 -0.13
CA ALA A 192 11.82 -24.50 -0.26
C ALA A 192 11.11 -24.75 1.09
N CYS A 193 10.27 -23.81 1.50
CA CYS A 193 9.38 -23.98 2.65
C CYS A 193 8.27 -24.99 2.34
N GLU A 194 7.90 -25.81 3.32
CA GLU A 194 6.68 -26.61 3.23
C GLU A 194 5.45 -25.68 3.22
N LEU A 195 4.46 -26.03 2.39
CA LEU A 195 3.17 -25.34 2.36
C LEU A 195 2.41 -25.63 3.64
N ASN A 196 1.47 -24.73 3.98
CA ASN A 196 0.53 -24.95 5.06
C ASN A 196 -0.14 -26.34 4.87
N PRO A 197 -0.11 -27.24 5.87
CA PRO A 197 -0.75 -28.56 5.77
C PRO A 197 -2.23 -28.50 5.36
N THR A 198 -2.90 -27.37 5.58
CA THR A 198 -4.30 -27.13 5.19
C THR A 198 -4.49 -26.60 3.77
N TYR A 199 -3.48 -26.64 2.89
CA TYR A 199 -3.46 -26.16 1.49
C TYR A 199 -4.52 -26.79 0.52
N GLY A 200 -5.67 -27.24 1.00
CA GLY A 200 -6.86 -27.50 0.18
C GLY A 200 -8.16 -27.49 0.97
N THR A 201 -8.18 -26.83 2.13
CA THR A 201 -9.42 -26.44 2.78
C THR A 201 -10.00 -25.17 2.13
N PRO A 202 -11.30 -24.88 2.29
CA PRO A 202 -11.89 -23.61 1.87
C PRO A 202 -11.06 -22.41 2.39
N GLY A 203 -10.83 -21.39 1.54
CA GLY A 203 -10.05 -20.20 1.88
C GLY A 203 -8.63 -20.10 1.27
N PHE A 204 -8.11 -21.17 0.64
CA PHE A 204 -6.80 -21.19 -0.02
C PHE A 204 -6.83 -21.25 -1.56
N HIS A 205 -8.04 -21.16 -2.11
CA HIS A 205 -8.33 -21.02 -3.53
C HIS A 205 -9.54 -20.10 -3.66
N ASP A 206 -9.70 -19.43 -4.80
CA ASP A 206 -10.90 -18.63 -5.05
C ASP A 206 -11.91 -19.52 -5.80
N PRO A 207 -13.04 -19.89 -5.16
CA PRO A 207 -14.00 -20.80 -5.76
C PRO A 207 -14.62 -20.26 -7.05
N SER A 208 -14.59 -18.93 -7.28
CA SER A 208 -15.14 -18.29 -8.47
C SER A 208 -14.28 -18.46 -9.73
N VAL A 209 -12.99 -18.78 -9.57
CA VAL A 209 -11.99 -18.97 -10.65
C VAL A 209 -11.49 -20.43 -10.75
N THR A 210 -12.34 -21.39 -10.39
CA THR A 210 -12.03 -22.84 -10.45
C THR A 210 -12.48 -23.54 -11.74
N ARG A 211 -12.89 -22.78 -12.78
CA ARG A 211 -13.37 -23.34 -14.06
C ARG A 211 -12.21 -23.83 -14.96
N LYS A 212 -12.54 -24.26 -16.20
CA LYS A 212 -11.64 -24.97 -17.13
C LYS A 212 -11.04 -24.08 -18.24
N SER A 213 -10.64 -22.84 -17.97
CA SER A 213 -10.02 -21.97 -18.97
C SER A 213 -8.60 -21.54 -18.57
N LEU A 214 -7.84 -21.01 -19.55
CA LEU A 214 -6.57 -20.34 -19.28
C LEU A 214 -6.76 -19.12 -18.36
N GLN A 215 -7.86 -18.38 -18.51
CA GLN A 215 -8.17 -17.22 -17.68
C GLN A 215 -8.40 -17.62 -16.21
N ASP A 216 -9.12 -18.71 -15.96
CA ASP A 216 -9.31 -19.25 -14.60
C ASP A 216 -7.98 -19.69 -13.99
N PHE A 217 -7.13 -20.33 -14.80
CA PHE A 217 -5.78 -20.69 -14.37
C PHE A 217 -4.97 -19.44 -13.96
N MET A 218 -4.95 -18.41 -14.80
CA MET A 218 -4.24 -17.16 -14.49
C MET A 218 -4.84 -16.45 -13.27
N GLY A 219 -6.16 -16.40 -13.13
CA GLY A 219 -6.85 -15.82 -11.98
C GLY A 219 -6.53 -16.55 -10.68
N GLN A 220 -6.47 -17.90 -10.70
CA GLN A 220 -6.10 -18.66 -9.52
C GLN A 220 -4.62 -18.51 -9.15
N VAL A 221 -3.73 -18.42 -10.16
CA VAL A 221 -2.31 -18.11 -9.94
C VAL A 221 -2.18 -16.72 -9.30
N ALA A 222 -2.87 -15.71 -9.83
CA ALA A 222 -2.88 -14.36 -9.27
C ALA A 222 -3.41 -14.34 -7.82
N TYR A 223 -4.51 -15.04 -7.54
CA TYR A 223 -5.07 -15.16 -6.20
C TYR A 223 -4.07 -15.76 -5.20
N GLN A 224 -3.38 -16.83 -5.56
CA GLN A 224 -2.39 -17.49 -4.69
C GLN A 224 -1.08 -16.71 -4.58
N HIS A 225 -0.77 -15.94 -5.62
CA HIS A 225 0.39 -15.07 -5.65
C HIS A 225 0.16 -13.75 -4.90
N ALA A 226 -1.08 -13.33 -4.63
CA ALA A 226 -1.35 -12.05 -3.98
C ALA A 226 -0.72 -11.92 -2.57
N ASP A 227 -0.24 -10.71 -2.24
CA ASP A 227 0.36 -10.35 -0.93
C ASP A 227 -0.52 -10.74 0.28
N SER A 228 -1.84 -10.78 0.10
CA SER A 228 -2.82 -11.12 1.15
C SER A 228 -3.00 -12.63 1.34
N THR A 229 -2.99 -13.41 0.25
CA THR A 229 -3.20 -14.86 0.29
C THR A 229 -1.89 -15.61 0.55
N TYR A 230 -0.79 -15.09 0.00
CA TYR A 230 0.51 -15.75 0.03
C TYR A 230 0.97 -16.09 1.46
N PRO A 231 0.92 -15.19 2.46
CA PRO A 231 1.31 -15.51 3.83
C PRO A 231 0.46 -16.63 4.44
N ALA A 232 -0.84 -16.65 4.19
CA ALA A 232 -1.75 -17.66 4.70
C ALA A 232 -1.42 -19.06 4.13
N LEU A 233 -1.07 -19.15 2.85
CA LEU A 233 -0.63 -20.41 2.21
C LEU A 233 0.63 -21.01 2.84
N LEU A 234 1.40 -20.19 3.56
CA LEU A 234 2.63 -20.58 4.23
C LEU A 234 2.45 -20.76 5.74
N GLY A 235 1.20 -20.73 6.21
CA GLY A 235 0.87 -20.83 7.64
C GLY A 235 1.44 -19.66 8.43
N ALA A 236 1.62 -18.51 7.80
CA ALA A 236 1.93 -17.30 8.54
C ALA A 236 0.76 -16.98 9.47
N PRO A 237 1.01 -16.47 10.69
CA PRO A 237 -0.05 -15.91 11.52
C PRO A 237 -0.76 -14.80 10.73
N ASP A 238 -2.05 -14.62 10.99
CA ASP A 238 -2.84 -13.54 10.39
C ASP A 238 -2.12 -12.21 10.58
N VAL A 239 -1.88 -11.52 9.48
CA VAL A 239 -1.30 -10.18 9.52
C VAL A 239 -2.42 -9.27 9.98
N LEU A 240 -2.30 -8.73 11.20
CA LEU A 240 -3.20 -7.68 11.69
C LEU A 240 -3.30 -6.58 10.62
N SER A 241 -4.52 -6.09 10.36
CA SER A 241 -4.79 -5.11 9.32
C SER A 241 -4.01 -3.81 9.54
N SER A 242 -3.52 -3.20 8.46
CA SER A 242 -3.05 -1.81 8.52
C SER A 242 -4.18 -0.90 9.03
N PRO A 243 -3.84 0.20 9.72
CA PRO A 243 -4.84 1.09 10.30
C PRO A 243 -5.79 1.65 9.23
N VAL A 244 -7.08 1.68 9.53
CA VAL A 244 -8.09 2.29 8.65
C VAL A 244 -8.71 3.46 9.38
N VAL A 245 -8.60 4.65 8.80
CA VAL A 245 -9.34 5.83 9.28
C VAL A 245 -10.60 5.98 8.45
N THR A 246 -11.75 6.04 9.11
CA THR A 246 -13.06 6.16 8.46
C THR A 246 -13.61 7.58 8.52
N SER A 247 -13.40 8.28 9.64
CA SER A 247 -13.86 9.66 9.83
C SER A 247 -13.01 10.45 10.82
N ILE A 248 -13.09 11.78 10.71
CA ILE A 248 -12.54 12.71 11.69
C ILE A 248 -13.62 13.74 12.08
N SER A 249 -13.64 14.17 13.34
CA SER A 249 -14.57 15.20 13.81
C SER A 249 -14.00 15.97 15.01
N PRO A 250 -14.03 17.32 14.99
CA PRO A 250 -14.34 18.16 13.83
C PRO A 250 -13.30 18.01 12.70
N ASN A 251 -13.65 18.42 11.48
CA ASN A 251 -12.77 18.38 10.31
C ASN A 251 -12.23 19.78 9.91
N VAL A 252 -12.41 20.78 10.77
CA VAL A 252 -11.94 22.16 10.59
C VAL A 252 -11.63 22.78 11.95
N GLY A 253 -10.64 23.68 11.99
CA GLY A 253 -10.30 24.43 13.19
C GLY A 253 -8.88 25.01 13.20
N PRO A 254 -8.58 25.93 14.14
CA PRO A 254 -7.24 26.45 14.36
C PRO A 254 -6.33 25.41 15.05
N PRO A 255 -5.00 25.61 15.07
CA PRO A 255 -4.08 24.81 15.88
C PRO A 255 -4.55 24.67 17.33
N GLY A 256 -4.36 23.49 17.92
CA GLY A 256 -4.86 23.16 19.25
C GLY A 256 -6.33 22.70 19.31
N THR A 257 -7.07 22.68 18.20
CA THR A 257 -8.42 22.08 18.18
C THR A 257 -8.34 20.59 18.55
N GLY A 258 -9.21 20.15 19.46
CA GLY A 258 -9.37 18.73 19.78
C GLY A 258 -10.14 18.03 18.66
N VAL A 259 -9.54 17.00 18.06
CA VAL A 259 -10.12 16.20 16.98
C VAL A 259 -10.20 14.75 17.41
N THR A 260 -11.34 14.12 17.14
CA THR A 260 -11.51 12.68 17.26
C THR A 260 -11.41 12.02 15.89
N ILE A 261 -10.51 11.07 15.78
CA ILE A 261 -10.31 10.20 14.63
C ILE A 261 -10.99 8.86 14.94
N THR A 262 -11.83 8.36 14.04
CA THR A 262 -12.50 7.06 14.18
C THR A 262 -12.03 6.11 13.09
N GLY A 263 -11.89 4.84 13.42
CA GLY A 263 -11.33 3.85 12.52
C GLY A 263 -11.30 2.43 13.08
N SER A 264 -10.47 1.59 12.48
CA SER A 264 -10.10 0.26 12.98
C SER A 264 -8.59 0.11 12.99
N ASP A 265 -8.09 -0.74 13.88
CA ASP A 265 -6.68 -1.12 13.96
C ASP A 265 -5.73 0.07 14.13
N LEU A 266 -6.16 1.10 14.85
CA LEU A 266 -5.41 2.36 15.06
C LEU A 266 -4.23 2.21 16.04
N GLY A 267 -3.93 0.98 16.48
CA GLY A 267 -2.83 0.62 17.38
C GLY A 267 -3.20 0.72 18.86
N THR A 268 -2.18 0.73 19.71
CA THR A 268 -2.29 0.74 21.18
C THR A 268 -1.74 2.01 21.83
N GLY A 269 -1.32 2.98 21.00
CA GLY A 269 -0.71 4.23 21.43
C GLY A 269 0.81 4.22 21.33
N VAL A 270 1.48 3.22 21.94
CA VAL A 270 2.96 3.13 21.93
C VAL A 270 3.54 2.88 20.54
N ASP A 271 2.76 2.25 19.66
CA ASP A 271 3.11 1.89 18.29
C ASP A 271 2.42 2.78 17.26
N THR A 272 1.67 3.80 17.70
CA THR A 272 0.84 4.66 16.86
C THR A 272 1.55 5.99 16.57
N GLY A 273 1.36 6.52 15.37
CA GLY A 273 1.67 7.90 14.99
C GLY A 273 0.48 8.52 14.27
N VAL A 274 0.23 9.81 14.47
CA VAL A 274 -0.84 10.54 13.80
C VAL A 274 -0.25 11.74 13.07
N ASP A 275 -0.54 11.85 11.79
CA ASP A 275 -0.04 12.93 10.93
C ASP A 275 -1.19 13.71 10.31
N PHE A 276 -1.07 15.04 10.34
CA PHE A 276 -1.93 15.95 9.59
C PHE A 276 -1.12 16.54 8.44
N GLY A 277 -1.26 15.95 7.26
CA GLY A 277 -0.39 16.24 6.12
C GLY A 277 1.03 15.78 6.40
N THR A 278 1.97 16.72 6.44
CA THR A 278 3.38 16.47 6.78
C THR A 278 3.72 16.78 8.25
N LEU A 279 2.74 17.22 9.05
CA LEU A 279 2.96 17.52 10.46
C LEU A 279 2.61 16.34 11.37
N PRO A 280 3.58 15.81 12.13
CA PRO A 280 3.30 14.82 13.15
C PRO A 280 2.63 15.44 14.37
N CYS A 281 1.65 14.75 14.93
CA CYS A 281 0.99 15.09 16.19
C CYS A 281 1.77 14.50 17.37
N PRO A 282 2.37 15.33 18.25
CA PRO A 282 3.20 14.84 19.34
C PRO A 282 2.39 14.30 20.53
N ARG A 283 1.09 14.60 20.60
CA ARG A 283 0.21 14.19 21.70
C ARG A 283 -1.14 13.75 21.17
N PHE A 284 -1.51 12.52 21.51
CA PHE A 284 -2.80 11.93 21.21
C PHE A 284 -3.04 10.76 22.17
N ASP A 285 -4.31 10.40 22.34
CA ASP A 285 -4.75 9.29 23.17
C ASP A 285 -5.52 8.30 22.30
N VAL A 286 -5.06 7.05 22.25
CA VAL A 286 -5.76 5.95 21.58
C VAL A 286 -6.70 5.30 22.58
N THR A 287 -7.99 5.24 22.25
CA THR A 287 -9.03 4.70 23.11
C THR A 287 -9.88 3.67 22.37
N ASP A 288 -10.87 3.10 23.07
CA ASP A 288 -11.85 2.15 22.53
C ASP A 288 -11.19 0.98 21.79
N ASN A 289 -10.13 0.46 22.41
CA ASN A 289 -9.35 -0.68 21.93
C ASN A 289 -8.85 -0.50 20.48
N GLY A 290 -8.34 0.70 20.15
CA GLY A 290 -7.76 0.98 18.84
C GLY A 290 -8.78 1.39 17.77
N THR A 291 -9.98 1.81 18.16
CA THR A 291 -11.00 2.30 17.20
C THR A 291 -11.19 3.81 17.24
N ARG A 292 -10.62 4.50 18.24
CA ARG A 292 -10.67 5.96 18.36
C ARG A 292 -9.33 6.54 18.76
N ILE A 293 -9.01 7.71 18.23
CA ILE A 293 -7.90 8.54 18.69
C ILE A 293 -8.41 9.95 18.97
N THR A 294 -8.10 10.49 20.14
CA THR A 294 -8.28 11.91 20.44
C THR A 294 -6.93 12.62 20.30
N VAL A 295 -6.87 13.71 19.54
CA VAL A 295 -5.64 14.41 19.20
C VAL A 295 -5.87 15.91 19.27
N TYR A 296 -4.82 16.66 19.63
CA TYR A 296 -4.82 18.13 19.53
C TYR A 296 -3.93 18.55 18.36
N LEU A 297 -4.47 19.41 17.49
CA LEU A 297 -3.77 19.79 16.27
C LEU A 297 -2.42 20.45 16.55
N PRO A 298 -1.34 20.04 15.86
CA PRO A 298 -0.02 20.63 16.00
C PRO A 298 -0.02 22.09 15.51
N THR A 299 0.84 22.89 16.12
CA THR A 299 1.18 24.23 15.62
C THR A 299 2.19 24.10 14.47
N GLY A 300 2.05 24.91 13.42
CA GLY A 300 3.05 24.97 12.33
C GLY A 300 2.51 24.88 10.90
N ILE A 301 1.24 24.52 10.70
CA ILE A 301 0.55 24.73 9.42
C ILE A 301 -0.17 26.08 9.48
N GLY A 302 -0.08 26.84 8.39
CA GLY A 302 -0.88 28.04 8.15
C GLY A 302 -2.33 27.68 7.79
N VAL A 303 -2.87 28.28 6.73
CA VAL A 303 -4.20 27.93 6.21
C VAL A 303 -4.07 26.84 5.14
N GLY A 304 -4.93 25.82 5.16
CA GLY A 304 -4.95 24.80 4.11
C GLY A 304 -5.63 23.48 4.47
N VAL A 305 -5.91 22.66 3.46
CA VAL A 305 -6.53 21.33 3.63
C VAL A 305 -5.45 20.25 3.58
N VAL A 306 -5.44 19.36 4.57
CA VAL A 306 -4.49 18.24 4.65
C VAL A 306 -5.21 16.92 4.84
N ALA A 307 -4.57 15.81 4.42
CA ALA A 307 -5.04 14.48 4.76
C ALA A 307 -4.62 14.11 6.18
N VAL A 308 -5.49 13.44 6.92
CA VAL A 308 -5.18 12.87 8.24
C VAL A 308 -4.84 11.40 8.05
N ARG A 309 -3.70 10.97 8.59
CA ARG A 309 -3.24 9.58 8.53
C ARG A 309 -2.82 9.07 9.89
N VAL A 310 -3.04 7.78 10.10
CA VAL A 310 -2.57 7.05 11.28
C VAL A 310 -1.56 6.01 10.80
N THR A 311 -0.42 5.95 11.46
CA THR A 311 0.63 4.96 11.22
C THR A 311 0.73 4.04 12.43
N THR A 312 0.77 2.73 12.21
CA THR A 312 1.14 1.74 13.21
C THR A 312 2.35 0.94 12.73
N ASN A 313 2.82 0.00 13.57
CA ASN A 313 3.80 -1.00 13.15
C ASN A 313 3.34 -1.87 11.96
N LEU A 314 2.03 -1.90 11.66
CA LEU A 314 1.42 -2.64 10.56
C LEU A 314 1.21 -1.81 9.28
N GLY A 315 1.56 -0.51 9.31
CA GLY A 315 1.55 0.36 8.14
C GLY A 315 0.87 1.71 8.39
N THR A 316 0.70 2.49 7.32
CA THR A 316 0.03 3.79 7.35
C THR A 316 -1.33 3.71 6.67
N SER A 317 -2.34 4.36 7.25
CA SER A 317 -3.68 4.38 6.71
C SER A 317 -3.74 5.06 5.34
N PRO A 318 -4.62 4.61 4.43
CA PRO A 318 -4.88 5.32 3.19
C PRO A 318 -5.31 6.77 3.45
N ALA A 319 -5.01 7.68 2.51
CA ALA A 319 -5.66 8.99 2.51
C ALA A 319 -7.04 8.86 1.87
N VAL A 320 -8.10 9.12 2.63
CA VAL A 320 -9.48 9.08 2.12
C VAL A 320 -10.13 10.47 2.20
N PRO A 321 -11.06 10.82 1.29
CA PRO A 321 -11.69 12.13 1.29
C PRO A 321 -12.40 12.51 2.59
N SER A 322 -13.00 11.55 3.30
CA SER A 322 -13.67 11.75 4.59
C SER A 322 -12.72 12.09 5.74
N CYS A 323 -11.41 11.92 5.53
CA CYS A 323 -10.36 12.13 6.53
C CYS A 323 -9.44 13.27 6.11
N ARG A 324 -10.03 14.39 5.67
CA ARG A 324 -9.33 15.63 5.39
C ARG A 324 -9.68 16.68 6.42
N PHE A 325 -8.67 17.38 6.90
CA PHE A 325 -8.79 18.45 7.88
C PHE A 325 -8.45 19.80 7.25
N SER A 326 -9.25 20.82 7.54
CA SER A 326 -9.03 22.21 7.09
C SER A 326 -8.41 23.05 8.22
N TYR A 327 -7.12 23.36 8.12
CA TYR A 327 -6.40 24.25 9.04
C TYR A 327 -6.73 25.71 8.77
N GLY A 328 -7.01 26.45 9.84
CA GLY A 328 -7.08 27.91 9.80
C GLY A 328 -8.29 28.47 9.03
N GLY A 329 -9.26 27.63 8.64
CA GLY A 329 -10.55 28.08 8.16
C GLY A 329 -11.47 28.46 9.33
N THR A 330 -12.25 29.53 9.20
CA THR A 330 -13.45 29.73 10.02
C THR A 330 -14.37 28.53 9.83
N ALA A 331 -14.90 27.97 10.92
CA ALA A 331 -15.87 26.88 10.85
C ALA A 331 -17.01 27.26 9.87
N PRO A 332 -17.53 26.31 9.07
CA PRO A 332 -18.51 26.64 8.04
C PRO A 332 -19.75 27.30 8.66
N VAL A 333 -20.32 28.27 7.92
CA VAL A 333 -21.59 28.89 8.29
C VAL A 333 -22.69 27.84 8.20
N ALA A 334 -23.47 27.69 9.26
CA ALA A 334 -24.63 26.79 9.30
C ALA A 334 -25.88 27.54 9.71
N VAL A 335 -27.01 27.27 9.07
CA VAL A 335 -28.33 27.78 9.48
C VAL A 335 -29.04 26.69 10.27
N THR A 336 -29.37 26.98 11.53
CA THR A 336 -30.05 26.03 12.45
C THR A 336 -31.53 26.34 12.62
N GLY A 337 -31.99 27.53 12.23
CA GLY A 337 -33.41 27.88 12.26
C GLY A 337 -33.74 29.18 11.54
N ILE A 338 -34.99 29.28 11.06
CA ILE A 338 -35.51 30.49 10.39
C ILE A 338 -36.89 30.78 10.98
N ARG A 339 -37.14 32.03 11.42
CA ARG A 339 -38.45 32.43 11.98
C ARG A 339 -38.83 33.88 11.61
N PRO A 340 -40.05 34.11 11.09
CA PRO A 340 -41.03 33.11 10.67
C PRO A 340 -40.58 32.35 9.41
N THR A 341 -41.08 31.12 9.20
CA THR A 341 -40.77 30.28 8.02
C THR A 341 -41.59 30.65 6.78
N THR A 342 -42.58 31.53 6.93
CA THR A 342 -43.38 32.12 5.85
C THR A 342 -43.59 33.62 6.13
N GLY A 343 -43.79 34.41 5.10
CA GLY A 343 -43.97 35.85 5.25
C GLY A 343 -44.30 36.54 3.94
N ARG A 344 -44.82 37.76 4.04
CA ARG A 344 -44.99 38.65 2.88
C ARG A 344 -43.66 39.35 2.58
N ARG A 345 -43.58 40.00 1.42
CA ARG A 345 -42.51 40.96 1.09
C ARG A 345 -42.24 41.90 2.27
N ASN A 346 -40.96 42.17 2.54
CA ASN A 346 -40.48 43.02 3.62
C ASN A 346 -40.87 42.53 5.03
N ALA A 347 -41.35 41.30 5.18
CA ALA A 347 -41.46 40.69 6.50
C ALA A 347 -40.07 40.48 7.08
N GLN A 348 -39.91 40.80 8.36
CA GLN A 348 -38.68 40.57 9.10
C GLN A 348 -38.52 39.07 9.39
N VAL A 349 -37.35 38.53 9.05
CA VAL A 349 -36.97 37.13 9.26
C VAL A 349 -35.72 37.09 10.15
N THR A 350 -35.81 36.35 11.26
CA THR A 350 -34.67 36.02 12.11
C THR A 350 -34.12 34.67 11.69
N ILE A 351 -32.83 34.63 11.38
CA ILE A 351 -32.09 33.44 10.99
C ILE A 351 -31.13 33.11 12.13
N GLY A 352 -31.32 31.94 12.74
CA GLY A 352 -30.43 31.35 13.74
C GLY A 352 -29.43 30.40 13.08
N GLY A 353 -28.21 30.35 13.60
CA GLY A 353 -27.17 29.53 13.03
C GLY A 353 -25.88 29.51 13.83
N GLU A 354 -24.81 29.14 13.14
CA GLU A 354 -23.45 29.08 13.67
C GLU A 354 -22.49 29.77 12.70
N ASN A 355 -21.45 30.38 13.26
CA ASN A 355 -20.32 30.99 12.55
C ASN A 355 -20.68 32.14 11.58
N PHE A 356 -21.78 32.86 11.80
CA PHE A 356 -22.08 34.08 11.03
C PHE A 356 -21.00 35.15 11.26
N GLY A 357 -20.28 35.52 10.21
CA GLY A 357 -19.37 36.66 10.18
C GLY A 357 -20.11 38.00 10.11
N GLN A 358 -19.42 39.10 10.44
CA GLN A 358 -19.98 40.46 10.30
C GLN A 358 -20.26 40.86 8.84
N ASP A 359 -19.69 40.12 7.90
CA ASP A 359 -19.80 40.24 6.44
C ASP A 359 -20.79 39.24 5.82
N ALA A 360 -21.55 38.51 6.65
CA ALA A 360 -22.50 37.51 6.16
C ALA A 360 -23.54 38.09 5.20
N GLU A 361 -23.84 37.35 4.14
CA GLU A 361 -24.92 37.66 3.20
C GLU A 361 -26.04 36.62 3.29
N VAL A 362 -27.28 37.06 3.12
CA VAL A 362 -28.47 36.18 3.13
C VAL A 362 -29.15 36.25 1.78
N TYR A 363 -29.50 35.08 1.24
CA TYR A 363 -30.25 34.93 0.00
C TYR A 363 -31.52 34.11 0.26
N PHE A 364 -32.66 34.55 -0.27
CA PHE A 364 -33.89 33.76 -0.36
C PHE A 364 -34.08 33.33 -1.81
N GLY A 365 -33.80 32.06 -2.11
CA GLY A 365 -33.62 31.62 -3.50
C GLY A 365 -32.42 32.34 -4.12
N ASN A 366 -32.63 33.00 -5.26
CA ASN A 366 -31.59 33.79 -5.94
C ASN A 366 -31.57 35.28 -5.52
N ASN A 367 -32.49 35.69 -4.64
CA ASN A 367 -32.66 37.10 -4.28
C ASN A 367 -31.90 37.44 -2.99
N ARG A 368 -30.94 38.36 -3.09
CA ARG A 368 -30.19 38.89 -1.93
C ARG A 368 -31.14 39.67 -1.03
N ALA A 369 -31.12 39.36 0.26
CA ALA A 369 -31.93 40.03 1.27
C ALA A 369 -31.26 41.33 1.77
N GLU A 370 -32.08 42.29 2.19
CA GLU A 370 -31.61 43.43 2.98
C GLU A 370 -31.43 42.99 4.45
N LEU A 371 -30.27 43.27 5.04
CA LEU A 371 -29.97 42.91 6.42
C LEU A 371 -30.26 44.08 7.35
N GLN A 372 -31.07 43.86 8.38
CA GLN A 372 -31.30 44.84 9.45
C GLN A 372 -30.27 44.73 10.57
N GLY A 373 -29.60 43.59 10.70
CA GLY A 373 -28.51 43.43 11.66
C GLY A 373 -27.95 42.02 11.68
N ILE A 374 -26.65 41.94 11.98
CA ILE A 374 -25.94 40.69 12.22
C ILE A 374 -25.48 40.72 13.68
N THR A 375 -25.72 39.64 14.41
CA THR A 375 -25.22 39.41 15.76
C THR A 375 -24.42 38.10 15.72
N PRO A 376 -23.12 38.17 15.42
CA PRO A 376 -22.26 37.00 15.44
C PRO A 376 -22.23 36.34 16.83
N PRO A 377 -22.03 35.01 16.89
CA PRO A 377 -21.83 34.10 15.77
C PRO A 377 -23.13 33.46 15.24
N ASN A 378 -24.31 33.82 15.77
CA ASN A 378 -25.47 32.91 15.70
C ASN A 378 -26.80 33.53 15.26
N ARG A 379 -26.87 34.83 14.97
CA ARG A 379 -28.13 35.46 14.57
C ARG A 379 -27.98 36.51 13.46
N ILE A 380 -28.83 36.44 12.45
CA ILE A 380 -29.02 37.46 11.43
C ILE A 380 -30.50 37.88 11.39
N VAL A 381 -30.77 39.17 11.24
CA VAL A 381 -32.10 39.72 10.97
C VAL A 381 -32.12 40.28 9.55
N ALA A 382 -32.98 39.75 8.70
CA ALA A 382 -33.11 40.13 7.29
C ALA A 382 -34.56 40.46 6.92
N LEU A 383 -34.75 41.16 5.81
CA LEU A 383 -36.06 41.40 5.20
C LEU A 383 -36.30 40.45 4.02
N ALA A 384 -37.49 39.84 3.96
CA ALA A 384 -37.87 38.99 2.84
C ALA A 384 -37.88 39.78 1.50
N PRO A 385 -37.11 39.37 0.48
CA PRO A 385 -36.89 40.16 -0.73
C PRO A 385 -38.13 40.21 -1.65
N LYS A 386 -38.07 41.08 -2.67
CA LYS A 386 -39.03 41.10 -3.79
C LYS A 386 -39.01 39.72 -4.45
N ALA A 387 -40.15 39.03 -4.53
CA ALA A 387 -40.27 37.92 -5.47
C ALA A 387 -40.02 38.48 -6.88
N ASP A 388 -39.23 37.79 -7.70
CA ASP A 388 -39.10 38.11 -9.12
C ASP A 388 -40.51 38.16 -9.71
N ASP A 389 -40.83 39.25 -10.41
CA ASP A 389 -42.11 39.35 -11.11
C ASP A 389 -42.17 38.15 -12.07
N PRO A 390 -43.23 37.31 -12.06
CA PRO A 390 -43.33 36.21 -13.00
C PRO A 390 -43.21 36.80 -14.41
N VAL A 391 -42.22 36.33 -15.18
CA VAL A 391 -42.00 36.75 -16.55
C VAL A 391 -43.32 36.62 -17.29
N ARG A 392 -43.90 37.77 -17.68
CA ARG A 392 -45.14 37.80 -18.47
C ARG A 392 -44.82 37.06 -19.78
N PRO A 393 -45.53 35.99 -20.14
CA PRO A 393 -45.33 35.37 -21.44
C PRO A 393 -45.62 36.44 -22.50
N THR A 394 -44.60 36.78 -23.29
CA THR A 394 -44.78 37.56 -24.52
C THR A 394 -45.71 36.77 -25.44
N PRO A 395 -46.83 37.32 -25.92
CA PRO A 395 -47.63 36.63 -26.91
C PRO A 395 -46.79 36.43 -28.18
N PRO A 396 -46.93 35.28 -28.86
CA PRO A 396 -46.21 35.03 -30.11
C PRO A 396 -46.62 36.06 -31.19
N PRO A 397 -45.71 36.33 -32.15
CA PRO A 397 -45.87 37.37 -33.17
C PRO A 397 -47.07 37.18 -34.10
#